data_AF-A0A9E1UWP8-F1
#
_entry.id   AF-A0A9E1UWP8-F1
#
_cell.length_a   1.000
_cell.length_b   1.000
_cell.length_c   1.000
_cell.angle_alpha   90.00
_cell.angle_beta   90.00
_cell.angle_gamma   90.00
#
_symmetry.space_group_name_H-M   'P 1'
#
loop_
_entity.id
_entity.type
_entity.pdbx_description
1 polymer ?
#
loop_
_entity_poly.entity_id
_entity_poly.type
_entity_poly.pdbx_seq_one_letter_code
_entity_poly.pdbx_strand_id
1 'polypeptide(L)' 'NPSATGDTKIHRGAASAAVSDTSGHEAIIADFVQAVREDHDPIVPGEDARRATDLILRIYRSTI' A
#
# COMPACT_ATOMS: atom_id res chain seq x y z
N ASN A 1 -3.74 19.70 -18.69
CA ASN A 1 -3.18 20.89 -18.02
C ASN A 1 -1.84 21.21 -18.67
N PRO A 2 -1.72 22.26 -19.49
CA PRO A 2 -0.49 22.64 -20.16
C PRO A 2 0.33 23.57 -19.26
N SER A 3 0.99 23.01 -18.25
CA SER A 3 1.93 23.74 -17.39
C SER A 3 2.98 22.78 -16.83
N ALA A 4 3.97 22.43 -17.64
CA ALA A 4 5.17 21.73 -17.14
C ALA A 4 6.40 22.25 -17.88
N THR A 5 6.74 23.51 -17.60
CA THR A 5 8.08 24.03 -17.87
C THR A 5 8.89 23.87 -16.60
N GLY A 6 9.93 23.03 -16.67
CA GLY A 6 10.89 22.82 -15.58
C GLY A 6 11.11 21.32 -15.31
N ASP A 7 12.38 20.91 -15.35
CA ASP A 7 12.95 19.56 -15.22
C ASP A 7 12.41 18.74 -14.04
N THR A 8 11.15 18.35 -14.13
CA THR A 8 10.53 17.40 -13.22
C THR A 8 11.01 16.04 -13.69
N LYS A 9 11.87 15.36 -12.93
CA LYS A 9 12.10 13.93 -13.12
C LYS A 9 10.74 13.23 -13.01
N ILE A 10 10.11 12.97 -14.15
CA ILE A 10 8.83 12.29 -14.22
C ILE A 10 9.09 10.88 -13.73
N HIS A 11 8.76 10.62 -12.46
CA HIS A 11 8.78 9.28 -11.87
C HIS A 11 7.69 8.44 -12.58
N ARG A 12 8.05 7.81 -13.69
CA ARG A 12 7.20 6.81 -14.35
C ARG A 12 7.33 5.47 -13.62
N GLY A 13 6.74 5.38 -12.43
CA GLY A 13 6.58 4.11 -11.70
C GLY A 13 5.72 3.08 -12.46
N ALA A 14 4.98 3.53 -13.48
CA ALA A 14 4.14 2.70 -14.36
C ALA A 14 4.72 2.50 -15.78
N ALA A 15 6.00 2.82 -16.02
CA ALA A 15 6.61 2.60 -17.35
C ALA A 15 6.77 1.11 -17.71
N SER A 16 6.78 0.24 -16.70
CA SER A 16 6.89 -1.21 -16.86
C SER A 16 5.99 -1.90 -15.83
N ALA A 17 5.37 -3.02 -16.24
CA ALA A 17 4.64 -3.89 -15.33
C ALA A 17 5.59 -4.78 -14.49
N ALA A 18 6.88 -4.81 -14.82
CA ALA A 18 7.85 -5.63 -14.10
C ALA A 18 8.13 -5.06 -12.71
N VAL A 19 7.83 -5.84 -11.67
CA VAL A 19 8.22 -5.58 -10.29
C VAL A 19 9.47 -6.41 -10.02
N SER A 20 10.62 -5.75 -9.87
CA SER A 20 11.92 -6.41 -9.69
C SER A 20 12.25 -6.73 -8.23
N ASP A 21 11.54 -6.11 -7.29
CA ASP A 21 11.72 -6.33 -5.85
C ASP A 21 10.35 -6.57 -5.20
N THR A 22 10.16 -7.79 -4.72
CA THR A 22 8.95 -8.27 -4.05
C THR A 22 9.19 -8.56 -2.57
N SER A 23 10.39 -8.30 -2.05
CA SER A 23 10.81 -8.69 -0.70
C SER A 23 9.88 -8.18 0.41
N GLY A 24 9.36 -6.95 0.26
CA GLY A 24 8.40 -6.38 1.20
C GLY A 24 7.05 -7.13 1.22
N HIS A 25 6.55 -7.55 0.05
CA HIS A 25 5.31 -8.33 -0.02
C HIS A 25 5.50 -9.72 0.58
N GLU A 26 6.63 -10.36 0.28
CA GLU A 26 7.00 -11.66 0.82
C GLU A 26 7.11 -11.63 2.35
N ALA A 27 7.71 -10.58 2.92
CA ALA A 27 7.82 -10.40 4.36
C ALA A 27 6.44 -10.31 5.06
N ILE A 28 5.50 -9.55 4.50
CA ILE A 28 4.14 -9.44 5.05
C ILE A 28 3.42 -10.80 5.02
N ILE A 29 3.55 -11.55 3.92
CA ILE A 29 2.92 -12.86 3.78
C ILE A 29 3.55 -13.87 4.75
N ALA A 30 4.88 -13.88 4.86
CA ALA A 30 5.60 -14.78 5.75
C ALA A 30 5.21 -14.55 7.21
N ASP A 31 5.12 -13.29 7.64
CA ASP A 31 4.66 -12.92 8.97
C ASP A 31 3.22 -13.39 9.23
N PHE A 32 2.30 -13.13 8.30
CA PHE A 32 0.92 -13.56 8.45
C PHE A 32 0.80 -15.10 8.58
N VAL A 33 1.58 -15.85 7.82
CA VAL A 33 1.63 -17.32 7.93
C VAL A 33 2.18 -17.75 9.29
N GLN A 34 3.20 -17.07 9.82
CA GLN A 34 3.76 -17.36 11.15
C GLN A 34 2.73 -17.07 12.25
N ALA A 35 2.08 -15.91 12.20
CA ALA A 35 1.04 -15.48 13.12
C ALA A 35 -0.09 -16.52 13.25
N VAL A 36 -0.54 -17.08 12.12
CA VAL A 36 -1.53 -18.16 12.10
C VAL A 36 -1.02 -19.45 12.73
N ARG A 37 0.25 -19.80 12.52
CA ARG A 37 0.84 -21.03 13.06
C ARG A 37 1.11 -20.96 14.56
N GLU A 38 1.46 -19.78 15.05
CA GLU A 38 1.91 -19.54 16.41
C GLU A 38 0.81 -18.93 17.31
N ASP A 39 -0.38 -18.70 16.75
CA ASP A 39 -1.55 -18.12 17.45
C ASP A 39 -1.24 -16.76 18.09
N HIS A 40 -0.66 -15.85 17.29
CA HIS A 40 -0.41 -14.46 17.67
C HIS A 40 -0.90 -13.48 16.59
N ASP A 41 -0.93 -12.18 16.92
CA ASP A 41 -1.32 -11.14 15.97
C ASP A 41 -0.23 -10.91 14.90
N PRO A 42 -0.59 -10.78 13.61
CA PRO A 42 0.36 -10.42 12.56
C PRO A 42 0.83 -8.96 12.71
N ILE A 43 1.91 -8.60 12.02
CA ILE A 43 2.48 -7.23 12.03
C ILE A 43 1.50 -6.15 11.58
N VAL A 44 0.49 -6.53 10.80
CA VAL A 44 -0.64 -5.68 10.42
C VAL A 44 -1.95 -6.42 10.73
N PRO A 45 -2.60 -6.11 11.86
CA PRO A 45 -3.84 -6.77 12.24
C PRO A 45 -5.06 -6.20 11.49
N GLY A 46 -6.18 -6.93 11.54
CA GLY A 46 -7.37 -6.62 10.73
C GLY A 46 -8.03 -5.28 11.07
N GLU A 47 -7.91 -4.80 12.30
CA GLU A 47 -8.40 -3.49 12.71
C GLU A 47 -7.69 -2.33 12.01
N ASP A 48 -6.41 -2.48 11.67
CA ASP A 48 -5.66 -1.44 10.98
C ASP A 48 -6.10 -1.33 9.52
N ALA A 49 -6.37 -2.47 8.87
CA ALA A 49 -6.99 -2.48 7.54
C ALA A 49 -8.38 -1.79 7.55
N ARG A 50 -9.18 -2.01 8.60
CA ARG A 50 -10.48 -1.34 8.79
C ARG A 50 -10.30 0.17 8.97
N ARG A 51 -9.37 0.60 9.83
CA ARG A 51 -9.10 2.03 10.10
C ARG A 51 -8.64 2.75 8.84
N ALA A 52 -7.71 2.15 8.08
CA ALA A 52 -7.23 2.70 6.81
C ALA A 52 -8.38 2.85 5.79
N THR A 53 -9.22 1.82 5.66
CA THR A 53 -10.38 1.84 4.76
C THR A 53 -11.39 2.91 5.17
N ASP A 54 -11.72 3.03 6.46
CA ASP A 54 -12.66 4.03 6.95
C ASP A 54 -12.15 5.46 6.70
N LEU A 55 -10.85 5.70 6.89
CA LEU A 55 -10.23 6.98 6.55
C LEU A 55 -10.38 7.30 5.06
N ILE A 56 -10.09 6.35 4.18
CA ILE A 56 -10.25 6.52 2.72
C ILE A 56 -11.70 6.85 2.36
N LEU A 57 -12.66 6.11 2.93
CA LEU A 57 -14.09 6.36 2.71
C LEU A 57 -14.52 7.75 3.20
N ARG A 58 -13.99 8.23 4.33
CA ARG A 58 -14.24 9.59 4.82
C ARG A 58 -13.70 10.65 3.87
N ILE A 59 -12.50 10.45 3.32
CA ILE A 59 -11.92 11.36 2.32
C ILE A 59 -12.87 11.47 1.12
N TYR A 60 -13.28 10.33 0.54
CA TYR A 60 -14.20 10.33 -0.60
C TYR A 60 -15.57 10.95 -0.31
N ARG A 61 -16.07 10.84 0.93
CA ARG A 61 -17.33 11.47 1.34
C ARG A 61 -17.22 12.97 1.58
N SER A 62 -16.05 13.47 2.00
CA SER A 62 -15.84 14.90 2.31
C SER A 62 -15.65 15.79 1.08
N THR A 63 -15.43 15.21 -0.09
CA THR A 63 -15.21 15.92 -1.36
C THR A 63 -16.47 16.06 -2.21
N ILE A 64 -17.63 15.69 -1.67
CA ILE A 64 -18.99 15.86 -2.24
C ILE A 64 -19.75 16.84 -1.35
#